data_AF-A0A836CLS4-F1
#
_entry.id   AF-A0A836CLS4-F1
#
_cell.length_a   1.000
_cell.length_b   1.000
_cell.length_c   1.000
_cell.angle_alpha   90.00
_cell.angle_beta   90.00
_cell.angle_gamma   90.00
#
_symmetry.space_group_name_H-M   'P 1'
#
loop_
_entity.id
_entity.type
_entity.pdbx_description
1 polymer ?
#
loop_
_entity_poly.entity_id
_entity_poly.type
_entity_poly.pdbx_seq_one_letter_code
_entity_poly.pdbx_strand_id
1 'polypeptide(L)' 'MTPCDDCSICLDQLPSERGTLQCGHTFCFGCIVSWSERQNTCPLCQGRFDSIVQASTARG' A
#
# COMPACT_ATOMS: atom_id res chain seq x y z
N MET A 1 17.63 14.28 4.70
CA MET A 1 17.10 12.91 4.64
C MET A 1 15.60 13.04 4.55
N THR A 2 15.05 13.04 3.35
CA THR A 2 13.59 13.00 3.14
C THR A 2 13.09 11.69 3.75
N PRO A 3 12.02 11.66 4.55
CA PRO A 3 11.41 10.39 4.93
C PRO A 3 11.08 9.66 3.62
N CYS A 4 11.68 8.49 3.45
CA CYS A 4 11.50 7.70 2.25
C CYS A 4 10.13 7.00 2.37
N ASP A 5 9.18 7.46 1.55
CA ASP A 5 7.90 6.82 1.31
C ASP A 5 8.14 5.49 0.56
N ASP A 6 8.77 4.52 1.22
CA ASP A 6 9.06 3.21 0.66
C ASP A 6 7.95 2.21 0.98
N CYS A 7 7.65 1.33 0.03
CA CYS A 7 6.71 0.25 0.22
C CYS A 7 7.35 -0.84 1.10
N SER A 8 6.79 -1.11 2.27
CA SER A 8 7.35 -2.12 3.18
C SER A 8 7.20 -3.58 2.69
N ILE A 9 6.57 -3.81 1.55
CA ILE A 9 6.41 -5.15 0.94
C ILE A 9 7.55 -5.44 -0.02
N CYS A 10 7.85 -4.52 -0.95
CA CYS A 10 8.93 -4.68 -1.93
C CYS A 10 10.23 -3.97 -1.55
N LEU A 11 10.20 -3.15 -0.49
CA LEU A 11 11.33 -2.35 0.01
C LEU A 11 11.87 -1.36 -1.05
N ASP A 12 10.99 -0.90 -1.94
CA ASP A 12 11.28 0.06 -3.00
C ASP A 12 10.37 1.30 -2.87
N GLN A 13 10.70 2.37 -3.57
CA GLN A 13 10.02 3.66 -3.46
C GLN A 13 8.56 3.53 -3.92
N LEU A 14 7.62 4.17 -3.20
CA LEU A 14 6.22 4.15 -3.57
C LEU A 14 5.99 4.80 -4.95
N PRO A 15 5.37 4.10 -5.91
CA PRO A 15 5.04 4.66 -7.20
C PRO A 15 3.82 5.60 -7.10
N SER A 16 3.50 6.27 -8.21
CA SER A 16 2.29 7.12 -8.32
C SER A 16 1.00 6.35 -8.03
N GLU A 17 0.96 5.05 -8.35
CA GLU A 17 -0.15 4.14 -8.09
C GLU A 17 0.02 3.44 -6.75
N ARG A 18 -0.66 3.98 -5.74
CA ARG A 18 -0.53 3.53 -4.35
C ARG A 18 -1.85 2.95 -3.84
N GLY A 19 -1.77 1.86 -3.08
CA GLY A 19 -2.89 1.27 -2.37
C GLY A 19 -2.83 1.67 -0.90
N THR A 20 -3.91 2.28 -0.40
CA THR A 20 -4.03 2.68 1.01
C THR A 20 -5.11 1.84 1.69
N LEU A 21 -4.79 1.30 2.85
CA LEU A 21 -5.70 0.51 3.67
C LEU A 21 -6.52 1.41 4.61
N GLN A 22 -7.62 0.89 5.16
CA GLN A 22 -8.45 1.60 6.16
C GLN A 22 -7.68 2.01 7.43
N CYS A 23 -6.56 1.33 7.73
CA CYS A 23 -5.68 1.69 8.85
C CYS A 23 -4.76 2.88 8.54
N GLY A 24 -4.81 3.44 7.33
CA GLY A 24 -4.02 4.59 6.90
C GLY A 24 -2.65 4.27 6.32
N HIS A 25 -2.22 3.00 6.33
CA HIS A 25 -0.94 2.59 5.74
C HIS A 25 -1.02 2.46 4.21
N THR A 26 0.05 2.88 3.55
CA THR A 26 0.16 2.96 2.08
C THR A 26 1.27 2.05 1.56
N PHE A 27 1.00 1.38 0.44
CA PHE A 27 1.88 0.45 -0.24
C PHE A 27 1.78 0.65 -1.76
N CYS A 28 2.67 0.02 -2.55
CA CYS A 28 2.44 -0.09 -4.00
C CYS A 28 1.09 -0.80 -4.21
N PHE A 29 0.27 -0.29 -5.13
CA PHE A 29 -1.05 -0.89 -5.36
C PHE A 29 -0.95 -2.39 -5.71
N GLY A 30 -0.06 -2.75 -6.64
CA GLY A 30 0.18 -4.14 -7.00
C GLY A 30 0.65 -5.00 -5.82
N CYS A 31 1.56 -4.49 -4.98
CA CYS A 31 2.07 -5.23 -3.83
C CYS A 31 0.99 -5.57 -2.81
N ILE A 32 0.14 -4.59 -2.45
CA ILE A 32 -0.90 -4.83 -1.46
C ILE A 32 -2.04 -5.68 -2.01
N VAL A 33 -2.33 -5.59 -3.31
CA VAL A 33 -3.28 -6.50 -3.97
C VAL A 33 -2.77 -7.95 -3.92
N SER A 34 -1.51 -8.21 -4.30
CA SER A 34 -0.94 -9.56 -4.23
C SER A 34 -0.85 -10.10 -2.79
N TRP A 35 -0.62 -9.23 -1.81
CA TRP A 35 -0.68 -9.60 -0.41
C TRP A 35 -2.09 -10.02 0.04
N SER A 36 -3.10 -9.25 -0.38
CA SER A 36 -4.51 -9.49 -0.11
C SER A 36 -5.02 -10.84 -0.64
N GLU A 37 -4.41 -11.40 -1.68
CA GLU A 37 -4.75 -12.74 -2.21
C GLU A 37 -4.40 -13.86 -1.21
N ARG A 38 -3.45 -13.60 -0.30
CA ARG A 38 -3.00 -14.56 0.72
C ARG A 38 -3.55 -14.24 2.11
N GLN A 39 -3.67 -12.97 2.46
CA GLN A 39 -4.08 -12.51 3.78
C GLN A 39 -4.63 -11.08 3.75
N ASN A 40 -5.75 -10.86 4.43
CA ASN A 40 -6.43 -9.56 4.52
C ASN A 40 -6.02 -8.78 5.79
N THR A 41 -4.73 -8.77 6.10
CA THR A 41 -4.14 -8.09 7.27
C THR A 41 -3.03 -7.15 6.85
N CYS A 42 -3.01 -5.94 7.39
CA CYS A 42 -1.98 -4.96 7.07
C CYS A 42 -0.57 -5.47 7.43
N PRO A 43 0.43 -5.40 6.53
CA PRO A 43 1.81 -5.81 6.82
C PRO A 43 2.47 -5.07 7.99
N LEU A 44 2.03 -3.84 8.28
CA LEU A 44 2.65 -2.97 9.28
C LEU A 44 2.01 -3.07 10.67
N CYS A 45 0.68 -3.05 10.73
CA CYS A 45 -0.05 -3.05 12.00
C CYS A 45 -0.89 -4.30 12.25
N GLN A 46 -0.90 -5.25 11.31
CA GLN A 46 -1.70 -6.47 11.35
C GLN A 46 -3.22 -6.25 11.47
N GLY A 47 -3.70 -5.00 11.32
CA GLY A 47 -5.11 -4.67 11.27
C GLY A 47 -5.77 -5.32 10.05
N ARG A 48 -6.94 -5.92 10.26
CA ARG A 48 -7.76 -6.46 9.16
C ARG A 48 -8.22 -5.34 8.24
N PHE A 49 -8.28 -5.64 6.95
CA PHE A 49 -8.87 -4.76 5.95
C PHE A 49 -9.74 -5.56 4.99
N ASP A 50 -10.83 -4.99 4.54
CA ASP A 50 -11.75 -5.58 3.56
C ASP A 50 -11.70 -4.89 2.19
N SER A 51 -11.01 -3.74 2.11
CA SER A 51 -10.88 -2.95 0.90
C SER A 51 -9.54 -2.23 0.82
N ILE A 52 -9.09 -1.99 -0.42
CA ILE A 52 -7.86 -1.28 -0.77
C ILE A 52 -8.25 -0.07 -1.60
N VAL A 53 -7.94 1.13 -1.14
CA VAL A 53 -8.19 2.36 -1.89
C VAL A 53 -7.01 2.63 -2.82
N GLN A 54 -7.24 2.56 -4.12
CA GLN A 54 -6.25 2.94 -5.12
C GLN A 54 -6.23 4.47 -5.26
N ALA A 55 -5.09 5.08 -4.99
CA ALA A 55 -4.84 6.46 -5.37
C ALA A 55 -3.91 6.46 -6.58
N SER A 56 -4.46 6.87 -7.72
CA SER A 56 -3.70 7.14 -8.94
C SER A 56 -3.71 8.65 -9.13
N THR A 57 -2.56 9.31 -8.94
CA THR A 57 -2.44 10.72 -9.32
C THR A 57 -2.47 10.80 -10.84
N ALA A 58 -3.66 10.90 -11.41
CA ALA A 58 -3.83 11.35 -12.79
C ALA A 58 -3.36 12.81 -12.84
N ARG A 59 -2.11 13.02 -13.28
CA ARG A 59 -1.73 14.32 -13.86
C ARG A 59 -2.52 14.46 -15.16
N GLY A 60 -3.67 15.12 -15.07
CA GLY A 60 -4.25 15.85 -16.21
C GLY A 60 -3.37 17.03 -16.55
#